data_AF-A0A8I1WHN4-F1
#
_entry.id   AF-A0A8I1WHN4-F1
#
_cell.length_a   1.000
_cell.length_b   1.000
_cell.length_c   1.000
_cell.angle_alpha   90.00
_cell.angle_beta   90.00
_cell.angle_gamma   90.00
#
_symmetry.space_group_name_H-M   'P 1'
#
loop_
_entity.id
_entity.type
_entity.pdbx_description
1 polymer ?
#
loop_
_entity_poly.entity_id
_entity_poly.type
_entity_poly.pdbx_seq_one_letter_code
_entity_poly.pdbx_strand_id
1 'polypeptide(L)'
;MTMYYYTRNMDNINKLADNTKAAAKKLLAYAEKNKIGVLIYETIRTEAQQRQNVNKGVSQTMKSYHLVGQALDFVPTGGYSKSDTKWNGYGAADIKKFIAYAKSIGFEWGGDWKGFVDQPHLQFNYKGYGTDTFGKKVSSTPSKSTNSGIKSVGKIKIVGVSNAAIIMDKPDRIKAKNVGTIGLGKTIDIAGSVRGSNNSKGYWEIIHNGKRRYVSGQYGKMV
;
A
#
# COMPACT_ATOMS: atom_id res chain seq x y z
N MET A 1 -27.18 2.47 10.13
CA MET A 1 -26.12 2.51 11.15
C MET A 1 -24.84 1.94 10.54
N THR A 2 -23.73 2.68 10.65
CA THR A 2 -22.38 2.32 10.17
C THR A 2 -21.56 1.69 11.30
N MET A 3 -20.50 0.92 10.99
CA MET A 3 -19.62 0.35 12.03
C MET A 3 -18.93 1.47 12.79
N TYR A 4 -18.81 1.31 14.10
CA TYR A 4 -18.19 2.32 14.97
C TYR A 4 -16.78 2.71 14.50
N TYR A 5 -15.94 1.72 14.15
CA TYR A 5 -14.56 1.94 13.71
C TYR A 5 -14.39 2.06 12.19
N TYR A 6 -15.44 2.28 11.41
CA TYR A 6 -15.35 2.25 9.94
C TYR A 6 -14.23 3.16 9.39
N THR A 7 -14.19 4.42 9.79
CA THR A 7 -13.18 5.39 9.33
C THR A 7 -11.77 4.96 9.71
N ARG A 8 -11.55 4.61 10.99
CA ARG A 8 -10.24 4.16 11.50
C ARG A 8 -9.77 2.88 10.80
N ASN A 9 -10.69 1.95 10.56
CA ASN A 9 -10.40 0.71 9.83
C ASN A 9 -9.96 1.03 8.41
N MET A 10 -10.69 1.91 7.70
CA MET A 10 -10.36 2.30 6.34
C MET A 10 -8.99 3.01 6.28
N ASP A 11 -8.69 3.91 7.21
CA ASP A 11 -7.40 4.60 7.29
C ASP A 11 -6.24 3.62 7.48
N ASN A 12 -6.42 2.63 8.35
CA ASN A 12 -5.42 1.58 8.56
C ASN A 12 -5.27 0.67 7.34
N ILE A 13 -6.38 0.23 6.74
CA ILE A 13 -6.39 -0.59 5.53
C ILE A 13 -5.71 0.13 4.36
N ASN A 14 -5.91 1.45 4.22
CA ASN A 14 -5.34 2.23 3.14
C ASN A 14 -3.80 2.29 3.17
N LYS A 15 -3.17 1.93 4.30
CA LYS A 15 -1.71 1.84 4.44
C LYS A 15 -1.13 0.53 3.88
N LEU A 16 -1.94 -0.52 3.70
CA LEU A 16 -1.49 -1.84 3.24
C LEU A 16 -0.97 -1.83 1.79
N ALA A 17 -0.24 -2.89 1.42
CA ALA A 17 0.13 -3.18 0.04
C ALA A 17 -1.12 -3.46 -0.82
N ASP A 18 -1.03 -3.30 -2.14
CA ASP A 18 -2.17 -3.11 -3.03
C ASP A 18 -3.15 -4.31 -3.04
N ASN A 19 -2.63 -5.53 -3.14
CA ASN A 19 -3.47 -6.73 -3.18
C ASN A 19 -4.02 -7.04 -1.78
N THR A 20 -3.18 -6.89 -0.75
CA THR A 20 -3.56 -7.04 0.66
C THR A 20 -4.66 -6.04 1.04
N LYS A 21 -4.55 -4.79 0.59
CA LYS A 21 -5.53 -3.72 0.77
C LYS A 21 -6.84 -4.07 0.08
N ALA A 22 -6.80 -4.57 -1.15
CA ALA A 22 -7.99 -4.99 -1.86
C ALA A 22 -8.73 -6.12 -1.12
N ALA A 23 -7.99 -7.11 -0.60
CA ALA A 23 -8.55 -8.18 0.22
C ALA A 23 -9.13 -7.65 1.55
N ALA A 24 -8.39 -6.79 2.25
CA ALA A 24 -8.84 -6.19 3.51
C ALA A 24 -10.09 -5.30 3.33
N LYS A 25 -10.23 -4.61 2.19
CA LYS A 25 -11.46 -3.86 1.86
C LYS A 25 -12.66 -4.79 1.67
N LYS A 26 -12.48 -5.94 1.01
CA LYS A 26 -13.54 -6.97 0.90
C LYS A 26 -13.92 -7.51 2.29
N LEU A 27 -12.94 -7.76 3.14
CA LEU A 27 -13.14 -8.22 4.52
C LEU A 27 -13.93 -7.21 5.35
N LEU A 28 -13.58 -5.92 5.28
CA LEU A 28 -14.32 -4.87 5.98
C LEU A 28 -15.75 -4.73 5.44
N ALA A 29 -15.95 -4.82 4.12
CA ALA A 29 -17.28 -4.80 3.51
C ALA A 29 -18.15 -6.00 3.96
N TYR A 30 -17.54 -7.17 4.15
CA TYR A 30 -18.22 -8.33 4.72
C TYR A 30 -18.64 -8.07 6.18
N ALA A 31 -17.76 -7.49 7.00
CA ALA A 31 -18.10 -7.11 8.38
C ALA A 31 -19.24 -6.09 8.44
N GLU A 32 -19.23 -5.08 7.55
CA GLU A 32 -20.30 -4.09 7.39
C GLU A 32 -21.66 -4.74 7.03
N LYS A 33 -21.66 -5.62 6.04
CA LYS A 33 -22.86 -6.32 5.57
C LYS A 33 -23.48 -7.20 6.66
N ASN A 34 -22.62 -7.86 7.45
CA ASN A 34 -23.06 -8.83 8.46
C ASN A 34 -23.13 -8.23 9.88
N LYS A 35 -22.97 -6.91 10.02
CA LYS A 35 -23.00 -6.21 11.32
C LYS A 35 -22.06 -6.83 12.35
N ILE A 36 -20.82 -7.10 11.93
CA ILE A 36 -19.76 -7.65 12.78
C ILE A 36 -18.89 -6.50 13.28
N GLY A 37 -18.68 -6.41 14.59
CA GLY A 37 -17.85 -5.36 15.20
C GLY A 37 -16.38 -5.73 15.25
N VAL A 38 -15.55 -5.02 14.48
CA VAL A 38 -14.09 -5.21 14.45
C VAL A 38 -13.35 -3.89 14.36
N LEU A 39 -12.17 -3.85 14.99
CA LEU A 39 -11.18 -2.79 14.84
C LEU A 39 -9.94 -3.36 14.16
N ILE A 40 -9.57 -2.82 13.00
CA ILE A 40 -8.24 -3.03 12.41
C ILE A 40 -7.27 -2.15 13.20
N TYR A 41 -6.48 -2.77 14.08
CA TYR A 41 -5.68 -2.09 15.09
C TYR A 41 -4.33 -1.62 14.53
N GLU A 42 -3.60 -2.50 13.86
CA GLU A 42 -2.27 -2.25 13.30
C GLU A 42 -2.16 -2.80 11.87
N THR A 43 -1.36 -2.16 11.02
CA THR A 43 -1.10 -2.61 9.63
C THR A 43 0.37 -2.51 9.26
N ILE A 44 0.91 -1.30 9.18
CA ILE A 44 2.33 -1.08 8.85
C ILE A 44 3.17 -0.96 10.11
N ARG A 45 4.30 -1.66 10.12
CA ARG A 45 5.31 -1.60 11.17
C ARG A 45 6.64 -1.14 10.58
N THR A 46 7.40 -0.36 11.35
CA THR A 46 8.77 0.03 10.95
C THR A 46 9.77 -1.05 11.34
N GLU A 47 10.92 -1.09 10.67
CA GLU A 47 11.99 -2.04 11.01
C GLU A 47 12.47 -1.85 12.46
N ALA A 48 12.59 -0.61 12.93
CA ALA A 48 12.95 -0.29 14.31
C ALA A 48 11.94 -0.85 15.32
N GLN A 49 10.64 -0.68 15.05
CA GLN A 49 9.58 -1.23 15.89
C GLN A 49 9.64 -2.77 15.91
N GLN A 50 9.84 -3.41 14.75
CA GLN A 50 9.93 -4.86 14.68
C GLN A 50 11.16 -5.39 15.45
N ARG A 51 12.30 -4.71 15.34
CA ARG A 51 13.51 -5.04 16.11
C ARG A 51 13.27 -4.95 17.61
N GLN A 52 12.56 -3.92 18.06
CA GLN A 52 12.17 -3.80 19.46
C GLN A 52 11.22 -4.93 19.89
N ASN A 53 10.28 -5.33 19.03
CA ASN A 53 9.35 -6.42 19.32
C ASN A 53 10.07 -7.78 19.45
N VAL A 54 11.07 -8.03 18.61
CA VAL A 54 11.93 -9.22 18.71
C VAL A 54 12.72 -9.19 20.02
N ASN A 55 13.35 -8.06 20.37
CA ASN A 55 14.09 -7.92 21.62
C ASN A 55 13.22 -8.11 22.88
N LYS A 56 11.93 -7.73 22.79
CA LYS A 56 10.94 -7.92 23.87
C LYS A 56 10.35 -9.33 23.91
N GLY A 57 10.65 -10.20 22.94
CA GLY A 57 10.08 -11.54 22.85
C GLY A 57 8.63 -11.60 22.38
N VAL A 58 8.03 -10.46 21.99
CA VAL A 58 6.65 -10.41 21.46
C VAL A 58 6.59 -10.70 19.95
N SER A 59 7.75 -10.89 19.31
CA SER A 59 7.86 -11.44 17.97
C SER A 59 9.06 -12.37 17.89
N GLN A 60 8.94 -13.48 17.14
CA GLN A 60 10.01 -14.48 17.04
C GLN A 60 11.01 -14.20 15.90
N THR A 61 10.70 -13.29 14.97
CA THR A 61 11.50 -13.09 13.75
C THR A 61 11.46 -11.65 13.24
N MET A 62 12.53 -11.22 12.57
CA MET A 62 12.55 -9.97 11.80
C MET A 62 11.77 -10.07 10.48
N LYS A 63 11.46 -11.27 10.00
CA LYS A 63 10.68 -11.48 8.77
C LYS A 63 9.18 -11.33 9.06
N SER A 64 8.72 -10.10 9.25
CA SER A 64 7.32 -9.78 9.59
C SER A 64 6.54 -9.22 8.41
N TYR A 65 5.35 -9.79 8.14
CA TYR A 65 4.49 -9.35 7.05
C TYR A 65 4.00 -7.89 7.21
N HIS A 66 4.03 -7.33 8.42
CA HIS A 66 3.75 -5.91 8.67
C HIS A 66 4.81 -4.97 8.08
N LEU A 67 6.07 -5.42 7.94
CA LEU A 67 7.14 -4.62 7.34
C LEU A 67 6.92 -4.42 5.84
N VAL A 68 6.23 -5.36 5.19
CA VAL A 68 5.96 -5.34 3.75
C VAL A 68 4.50 -5.01 3.42
N GLY A 69 3.72 -4.60 4.44
CA GLY A 69 2.31 -4.23 4.31
C GLY A 69 1.38 -5.34 3.85
N GLN A 70 1.78 -6.59 4.09
CA GLN A 70 1.00 -7.78 3.78
C GLN A 70 0.36 -8.40 5.04
N ALA A 71 0.24 -7.64 6.14
CA ALA A 71 -0.45 -8.09 7.34
C ALA A 71 -1.24 -6.96 8.01
N LEU A 72 -2.26 -7.36 8.76
CA LEU A 72 -3.03 -6.52 9.64
C LEU A 72 -3.35 -7.27 10.93
N ASP A 73 -3.43 -6.52 12.03
CA ASP A 73 -3.94 -7.04 13.29
C ASP A 73 -5.35 -6.49 13.52
N PHE A 74 -6.29 -7.34 13.90
CA PHE A 74 -7.67 -6.96 14.19
C PHE A 74 -8.07 -7.36 15.61
N VAL A 75 -9.02 -6.62 16.18
CA VAL A 75 -9.58 -6.89 17.51
C VAL A 75 -11.10 -6.86 17.43
N PRO A 76 -11.80 -7.88 17.96
CA PRO A 76 -13.25 -7.84 18.11
C PRO A 76 -13.71 -6.64 18.96
N THR A 77 -14.90 -6.13 18.70
CA THR A 77 -15.55 -5.16 19.60
C THR A 77 -16.74 -5.78 20.31
N GLY A 78 -17.32 -5.11 21.32
CA GLY A 78 -18.55 -5.56 21.98
C GLY A 78 -19.80 -5.50 21.11
N GLY A 79 -19.66 -5.21 19.82
CA GLY A 79 -20.70 -5.18 18.81
C GLY A 79 -20.40 -4.16 17.71
N TYR A 80 -21.11 -4.27 16.59
CA TYR A 80 -20.93 -3.44 15.38
C TYR A 80 -20.88 -1.93 15.63
N SER A 81 -21.66 -1.43 16.59
CA SER A 81 -21.74 0.00 16.92
C SER A 81 -21.13 0.35 18.28
N LYS A 82 -20.30 -0.53 18.86
CA LYS A 82 -19.64 -0.29 20.15
C LYS A 82 -18.14 -0.05 19.99
N SER A 83 -17.59 0.75 20.89
CA SER A 83 -16.17 1.10 20.97
C SER A 83 -15.34 0.15 21.84
N ASP A 84 -15.97 -0.72 22.62
CA ASP A 84 -15.26 -1.56 23.57
C ASP A 84 -14.53 -2.69 22.84
N THR A 85 -13.19 -2.67 22.87
CA THR A 85 -12.37 -3.74 22.31
C THR A 85 -12.41 -4.98 23.21
N LYS A 86 -12.45 -6.16 22.59
CA LYS A 86 -12.51 -7.47 23.26
C LYS A 86 -11.34 -8.33 22.82
N TRP A 87 -10.21 -8.17 23.49
CA TRP A 87 -8.99 -8.96 23.20
C TRP A 87 -9.14 -10.46 23.42
N ASN A 88 -10.14 -10.90 24.19
CA ASN A 88 -10.49 -12.32 24.35
C ASN A 88 -11.70 -12.74 23.48
N GLY A 89 -12.14 -11.89 22.55
CA GLY A 89 -13.39 -12.04 21.80
C GLY A 89 -13.34 -12.96 20.57
N TYR A 90 -12.19 -13.56 20.24
CA TYR A 90 -12.02 -14.34 19.01
C TYR A 90 -12.87 -15.60 18.92
N GLY A 91 -13.39 -16.08 20.05
CA GLY A 91 -14.30 -17.23 20.12
C GLY A 91 -15.75 -16.94 19.71
N ALA A 92 -16.14 -15.67 19.60
CA ALA A 92 -17.51 -15.26 19.30
C ALA A 92 -17.95 -15.72 17.89
N ALA A 93 -19.23 -16.07 17.74
CA ALA A 93 -19.73 -16.70 16.52
C ALA A 93 -19.64 -15.78 15.28
N ASP A 94 -19.85 -14.49 15.46
CA ASP A 94 -19.69 -13.47 14.42
C ASP A 94 -18.22 -13.26 14.04
N ILE A 95 -17.31 -13.24 15.02
CA ILE A 95 -15.87 -13.16 14.77
C ILE A 95 -15.35 -14.41 14.06
N LYS A 96 -15.84 -15.61 14.41
CA LYS A 96 -15.53 -16.84 13.67
C LYS A 96 -15.97 -16.74 12.20
N LYS A 97 -17.13 -16.14 11.91
CA LYS A 97 -17.58 -15.88 10.52
C LYS A 97 -16.64 -14.91 9.80
N PHE A 98 -16.21 -13.85 10.49
CA PHE A 98 -15.24 -12.89 9.96
C PHE A 98 -13.90 -13.55 9.61
N ILE A 99 -13.35 -14.37 10.51
CA ILE A 99 -12.11 -15.12 10.30
C ILE A 99 -12.27 -16.11 9.15
N ALA A 100 -13.36 -16.88 9.13
CA ALA A 100 -13.64 -17.84 8.06
C ALA A 100 -13.71 -17.16 6.68
N TYR A 101 -14.32 -15.97 6.61
CA TYR A 101 -14.35 -15.17 5.39
C TYR A 101 -12.98 -14.60 5.03
N ALA A 102 -12.20 -14.13 6.01
CA ALA A 102 -10.83 -13.68 5.76
C ALA A 102 -9.99 -14.79 5.11
N LYS A 103 -10.10 -16.02 5.64
CA LYS A 103 -9.44 -17.20 5.09
C LYS A 103 -9.90 -17.53 3.68
N SER A 104 -11.21 -17.45 3.40
CA SER A 104 -11.73 -17.78 2.07
C SER A 104 -11.29 -16.80 0.97
N ILE A 105 -10.89 -15.57 1.34
CA ILE A 105 -10.33 -14.58 0.40
C ILE A 105 -8.79 -14.55 0.40
N GLY A 106 -8.13 -15.51 1.05
CA GLY A 106 -6.69 -15.73 0.97
C GLY A 106 -5.85 -15.19 2.13
N PHE A 107 -6.46 -14.74 3.24
CA PHE A 107 -5.69 -14.48 4.46
C PHE A 107 -5.36 -15.77 5.20
N GLU A 108 -4.20 -15.79 5.83
CA GLU A 108 -3.83 -16.76 6.86
C GLU A 108 -4.06 -16.11 8.23
N TRP A 109 -4.65 -16.86 9.16
CA TRP A 109 -4.95 -16.36 10.51
C TRP A 109 -3.96 -16.92 11.52
N GLY A 110 -3.35 -16.05 12.32
CA GLY A 110 -2.36 -16.42 13.33
C GLY A 110 -2.94 -17.25 14.48
N GLY A 111 -4.26 -17.22 14.67
CA GLY A 111 -4.96 -18.10 15.61
C GLY A 111 -4.93 -19.58 15.25
N ASP A 112 -4.64 -19.93 13.98
CA ASP A 112 -4.50 -21.33 13.53
C ASP A 112 -3.07 -21.87 13.66
N TRP A 113 -2.10 -21.05 14.07
CA TRP A 113 -0.70 -21.47 14.17
C TRP A 113 -0.50 -22.45 15.34
N LYS A 114 0.21 -23.57 15.11
CA LYS A 114 0.40 -24.63 16.12
C LYS A 114 1.39 -24.30 17.24
N GLY A 115 2.17 -23.24 17.08
CA GLY A 115 3.21 -22.83 18.03
C GLY A 115 2.86 -21.49 18.67
N PHE A 116 3.43 -20.42 18.13
CA PHE A 116 3.17 -19.05 18.58
C PHE A 116 1.79 -18.60 18.11
N VAL A 117 0.72 -18.93 18.82
CA VAL A 117 -0.65 -18.54 18.46
C VAL A 117 -0.80 -17.01 18.57
N ASP A 118 -1.17 -16.36 17.46
CA ASP A 118 -1.36 -14.91 17.38
C ASP A 118 -2.77 -14.57 16.87
N GLN A 119 -3.74 -14.56 17.77
CA GLN A 119 -5.17 -14.41 17.41
C GLN A 119 -5.51 -13.07 16.74
N PRO A 120 -4.90 -11.92 17.09
CA PRO A 120 -5.09 -10.68 16.33
C PRO A 120 -4.65 -10.74 14.86
N HIS A 121 -3.71 -11.62 14.52
CA HIS A 121 -2.94 -11.50 13.29
C HIS A 121 -3.61 -12.10 12.06
N LEU A 122 -3.65 -11.33 10.97
CA LEU A 122 -3.97 -11.79 9.61
C LEU A 122 -2.85 -11.40 8.65
N GLN A 123 -2.34 -12.37 7.89
CA GLN A 123 -1.37 -12.13 6.83
C GLN A 123 -1.87 -12.57 5.46
N PHE A 124 -1.46 -11.86 4.41
CA PHE A 124 -1.84 -12.12 3.03
C PHE A 124 -0.63 -12.48 2.20
N ASN A 125 -0.43 -13.77 1.93
CA ASN A 125 0.74 -14.29 1.25
C ASN A 125 0.63 -14.15 -0.29
N TYR A 126 0.55 -12.91 -0.78
CA TYR A 126 0.42 -12.62 -2.20
C TYR A 126 1.68 -13.00 -2.98
N LYS A 127 1.73 -14.22 -3.51
CA LYS A 127 2.89 -14.76 -4.27
C LYS A 127 4.20 -14.80 -3.47
N GLY A 128 4.13 -14.76 -2.15
CA GLY A 128 5.28 -14.74 -1.26
C GLY A 128 5.33 -13.53 -0.32
N TYR A 129 6.42 -13.50 0.45
CA TYR A 129 6.75 -12.41 1.36
C TYR A 129 7.39 -11.25 0.59
N GLY A 130 6.86 -10.03 0.75
CA GLY A 130 7.41 -8.81 0.15
C GLY A 130 7.15 -8.66 -1.35
N THR A 131 6.30 -9.51 -1.92
CA THR A 131 5.97 -9.52 -3.35
C THR A 131 4.74 -8.69 -3.69
N ASP A 132 3.93 -8.32 -2.69
CA ASP A 132 2.89 -7.31 -2.87
C ASP A 132 3.52 -5.92 -3.02
N THR A 133 2.83 -5.02 -3.74
CA THR A 133 3.38 -3.71 -4.09
C THR A 133 2.65 -2.60 -3.38
N PHE A 134 3.26 -1.43 -3.33
CA PHE A 134 2.59 -0.20 -2.93
C PHE A 134 2.48 0.70 -4.15
N GLY A 135 1.26 1.08 -4.53
CA GLY A 135 1.06 2.03 -5.63
C GLY A 135 1.04 1.43 -7.03
N LYS A 136 0.89 0.10 -7.19
CA LYS A 136 0.31 -0.44 -8.42
C LYS A 136 -1.17 -0.03 -8.45
N LYS A 137 -1.46 0.99 -9.26
CA LYS A 137 -2.64 0.90 -10.13
C LYS A 137 -2.58 -0.48 -10.78
N VAL A 138 -3.54 -1.34 -10.44
CA VAL A 138 -3.97 -2.57 -11.13
C VAL A 138 -3.04 -2.94 -12.30
N SER A 139 -2.10 -3.86 -12.10
CA SER A 139 -1.26 -4.33 -13.20
C SER A 139 -2.09 -5.15 -14.20
N SER A 140 -2.12 -4.64 -15.43
CA SER A 140 -2.13 -5.38 -16.70
C SER A 140 -3.36 -6.22 -17.07
N THR A 141 -4.41 -5.51 -17.47
CA THR A 141 -5.12 -5.76 -18.75
C THR A 141 -5.13 -4.41 -19.48
N PRO A 142 -4.88 -4.32 -20.81
CA PRO A 142 -4.72 -3.03 -21.48
C PRO A 142 -6.06 -2.31 -21.59
N SER A 143 -6.34 -1.32 -20.72
CA SER A 143 -7.29 -0.26 -21.08
C SER A 143 -7.26 0.98 -20.18
N LYS A 144 -7.04 2.12 -20.84
CA LYS A 144 -7.63 3.45 -20.64
C LYS A 144 -7.37 4.19 -19.31
N SER A 145 -6.35 5.05 -19.39
CA SER A 145 -6.45 6.49 -19.10
C SER A 145 -7.68 6.94 -18.32
N THR A 146 -7.49 7.26 -17.04
CA THR A 146 -8.40 8.15 -16.31
C THR A 146 -7.93 9.58 -16.54
N ASN A 147 -8.74 10.33 -17.30
CA ASN A 147 -8.57 11.72 -17.71
C ASN A 147 -7.91 12.63 -16.64
N SER A 148 -6.63 12.90 -16.81
CA SER A 148 -6.18 14.30 -16.77
C SER A 148 -6.22 14.77 -18.21
N GLY A 149 -6.73 15.98 -18.51
CA GLY A 149 -6.75 16.55 -19.87
C GLY A 149 -5.36 16.81 -20.48
N ILE A 150 -4.33 16.11 -20.02
CA ILE A 150 -2.96 16.14 -20.46
C ILE A 150 -2.81 15.04 -21.53
N LYS A 151 -2.76 15.45 -22.80
CA LYS A 151 -2.48 14.54 -23.91
C LYS A 151 -1.08 13.96 -23.74
N SER A 152 -0.96 12.64 -23.73
CA SER A 152 0.33 11.97 -23.82
C SER A 152 0.87 12.10 -25.25
N VAL A 153 2.14 12.45 -25.38
CA VAL A 153 2.84 12.64 -26.67
C VAL A 153 3.91 11.57 -26.92
N GLY A 154 4.10 10.64 -25.99
CA GLY A 154 5.09 9.56 -26.11
C GLY A 154 5.45 8.95 -24.75
N LYS A 155 6.45 8.06 -24.76
CA LYS A 155 7.04 7.45 -23.56
C LYS A 155 8.54 7.70 -23.52
N ILE A 156 9.07 7.79 -22.31
CA ILE A 156 10.52 7.78 -22.07
C ILE A 156 10.88 6.62 -21.16
N LYS A 157 12.06 6.05 -21.36
CA LYS A 157 12.75 5.14 -20.45
C LYS A 157 13.79 5.92 -19.65
N ILE A 158 13.87 5.64 -18.35
CA ILE A 158 14.85 6.26 -17.46
C ILE A 158 16.22 5.61 -17.68
N VAL A 159 17.21 6.45 -17.93
CA VAL A 159 18.59 6.07 -18.25
C VAL A 159 19.58 6.99 -17.53
N GLY A 160 20.85 6.59 -17.41
CA GLY A 160 21.93 7.48 -16.94
C GLY A 160 21.86 7.89 -15.46
N VAL A 161 21.02 7.24 -14.64
CA VAL A 161 20.99 7.38 -13.17
C VAL A 161 21.56 6.12 -12.52
N SER A 162 22.15 6.26 -11.33
CA SER A 162 22.68 5.11 -10.57
C SER A 162 21.57 4.16 -10.12
N ASN A 163 20.49 4.70 -9.55
CA ASN A 163 19.37 3.90 -9.04
C ASN A 163 18.01 4.43 -9.51
N ALA A 164 17.75 5.73 -9.38
CA ALA A 164 16.48 6.34 -9.76
C ALA A 164 16.64 7.82 -10.12
N ALA A 165 15.81 8.30 -11.05
CA ALA A 165 15.70 9.72 -11.36
C ALA A 165 14.67 10.39 -10.44
N ILE A 166 14.97 11.61 -9.99
CA ILE A 166 14.08 12.40 -9.15
C ILE A 166 12.96 12.99 -10.01
N ILE A 167 11.73 12.88 -9.52
CA ILE A 167 10.55 13.54 -10.07
C ILE A 167 10.38 14.87 -9.33
N MET A 168 10.30 15.94 -10.10
CA MET A 168 10.23 17.32 -9.64
C MET A 168 8.84 17.91 -9.87
N ASP A 169 8.41 18.79 -8.98
CA ASP A 169 7.15 19.52 -9.11
C ASP A 169 7.18 20.62 -10.18
N LYS A 170 8.37 21.15 -10.51
CA LYS A 170 8.64 22.20 -11.50
C LYS A 170 9.93 21.90 -12.29
N PRO A 171 10.16 22.48 -13.48
CA PRO A 171 11.36 22.23 -14.30
C PRO A 171 12.55 23.07 -13.82
N ASP A 172 12.94 22.92 -12.55
CA ASP A 172 14.06 23.62 -11.93
C ASP A 172 14.72 22.72 -10.88
N ARG A 173 15.90 22.18 -11.17
CA ARG A 173 16.61 21.24 -10.30
C ARG A 173 17.00 21.82 -8.93
N ILE A 174 17.10 23.14 -8.81
CA ILE A 174 17.48 23.81 -7.55
C ILE A 174 16.24 24.18 -6.75
N LYS A 175 15.22 24.74 -7.39
CA LYS A 175 14.01 25.23 -6.70
C LYS A 175 12.86 24.22 -6.64
N ALA A 176 12.99 23.06 -7.29
CA ALA A 176 11.95 22.04 -7.28
C ALA A 176 11.90 21.28 -5.95
N LYS A 177 10.68 20.88 -5.59
CA LYS A 177 10.43 19.89 -4.56
C LYS A 177 10.54 18.48 -5.16
N ASN A 178 11.17 17.59 -4.43
CA ASN A 178 11.13 16.16 -4.74
C ASN A 178 9.71 15.65 -4.45
N VAL A 179 9.03 15.15 -5.48
CA VAL A 179 7.67 14.59 -5.37
C VAL A 179 7.63 13.09 -5.64
N GLY A 180 8.79 12.45 -5.77
CA GLY A 180 8.92 11.03 -6.02
C GLY A 180 10.19 10.68 -6.78
N THR A 181 10.37 9.40 -7.06
CA THR A 181 11.48 8.90 -7.87
C THR A 181 10.99 7.86 -8.87
N ILE A 182 11.72 7.70 -9.98
CA ILE A 182 11.47 6.68 -10.98
C ILE A 182 12.75 5.88 -11.23
N GLY A 183 12.68 4.57 -11.00
CA GLY A 183 13.85 3.68 -11.08
C GLY A 183 14.47 3.61 -12.47
N LEU A 184 15.79 3.34 -12.52
CA LEU A 184 16.53 3.08 -13.75
C LEU A 184 15.83 1.99 -14.58
N GLY A 185 15.70 2.23 -15.88
CA GLY A 185 15.09 1.28 -16.82
C GLY A 185 13.56 1.27 -16.84
N LYS A 186 12.87 2.00 -15.95
CA LYS A 186 11.41 2.14 -16.00
C LYS A 186 10.97 3.11 -17.09
N THR A 187 9.79 2.88 -17.64
CA THR A 187 9.17 3.75 -18.66
C THR A 187 8.03 4.58 -18.08
N ILE A 188 7.87 5.81 -18.56
CA ILE A 188 6.79 6.71 -18.15
C ILE A 188 6.26 7.53 -19.33
N ASP A 189 4.95 7.79 -19.33
CA ASP A 189 4.30 8.63 -20.32
C ASP A 189 4.71 10.09 -20.16
N ILE A 190 5.03 10.74 -21.29
CA ILE A 190 5.33 12.17 -21.36
C ILE A 190 4.20 12.93 -22.03
N ALA A 191 4.05 14.19 -21.63
CA ALA A 191 3.20 15.21 -22.24
C ALA A 191 4.01 16.18 -23.11
N GLY A 192 5.35 16.13 -23.03
CA GLY A 192 6.25 17.02 -23.76
C GLY A 192 7.65 17.07 -23.16
N SER A 193 8.39 18.08 -23.58
CA SER A 193 9.70 18.45 -23.03
C SER A 193 9.80 19.97 -22.94
N VAL A 194 10.37 20.49 -21.86
CA VAL A 194 10.57 21.93 -21.64
C VAL A 194 12.03 22.22 -21.33
N ARG A 195 12.52 23.39 -21.70
CA ARG A 195 13.91 23.78 -21.44
C ARG A 195 14.19 24.01 -19.95
N GLY A 196 13.20 24.49 -19.19
CA GLY A 196 13.31 24.74 -17.74
C GLY A 196 14.48 25.65 -17.34
N SER A 197 14.84 25.63 -16.06
CA SER A 197 16.00 26.34 -15.50
C SER A 197 16.97 25.36 -14.85
N ASN A 198 18.26 25.70 -14.73
CA ASN A 198 19.26 24.89 -14.02
C ASN A 198 19.50 23.48 -14.61
N ASN A 199 19.25 23.32 -15.92
CA ASN A 199 19.56 22.09 -16.67
C ASN A 199 19.69 22.37 -18.18
N SER A 200 20.88 22.21 -18.73
CA SER A 200 21.14 22.44 -20.17
C SER A 200 20.46 21.41 -21.09
N LYS A 201 20.12 20.23 -20.57
CA LYS A 201 19.42 19.16 -21.30
C LYS A 201 17.90 19.26 -21.20
N GLY A 202 17.39 20.32 -20.56
CA GLY A 202 15.95 20.51 -20.36
C GLY A 202 15.34 19.51 -19.38
N TYR A 203 14.03 19.36 -19.46
CA TYR A 203 13.22 18.51 -18.62
C TYR A 203 12.16 17.79 -19.45
N TRP A 204 11.91 16.53 -19.12
CA TRP A 204 10.77 15.79 -19.63
C TRP A 204 9.53 16.12 -18.80
N GLU A 205 8.44 16.52 -19.46
CA GLU A 205 7.13 16.64 -18.83
C GLU A 205 6.50 15.26 -18.74
N ILE A 206 6.55 14.63 -17.58
CA ILE A 206 5.98 13.31 -17.34
C ILE A 206 4.59 13.43 -16.72
N ILE A 207 3.74 12.44 -16.99
CA ILE A 207 2.42 12.32 -16.37
C ILE A 207 2.56 11.44 -15.13
N HIS A 208 2.54 12.05 -13.95
CA HIS A 208 2.70 11.34 -12.68
C HIS A 208 1.63 11.79 -11.67
N ASN A 209 0.91 10.83 -11.07
CA ASN A 209 -0.22 11.08 -10.16
C ASN A 209 -1.28 12.05 -10.73
N GLY A 210 -1.55 11.97 -12.03
CA GLY A 210 -2.52 12.82 -12.72
C GLY A 210 -2.09 14.28 -12.92
N LYS A 211 -0.83 14.62 -12.64
CA LYS A 211 -0.27 15.97 -12.81
C LYS A 211 0.94 15.94 -13.75
N ARG A 212 1.22 17.07 -14.41
CA ARG A 212 2.49 17.27 -15.09
C ARG A 212 3.59 17.40 -14.05
N ARG A 213 4.62 16.57 -14.17
CA ARG A 213 5.83 16.58 -13.34
C ARG A 213 7.05 16.58 -14.23
N TYR A 214 8.22 16.79 -13.65
CA TYR A 214 9.44 17.03 -14.41
C TYR A 214 10.53 16.05 -14.02
N VAL A 215 11.20 15.48 -15.02
CA VAL A 215 12.43 14.70 -14.84
C VAL A 215 13.54 15.39 -15.63
N SER A 216 14.75 15.40 -15.10
CA SER A 216 15.91 15.96 -15.79
C SER A 216 16.06 15.33 -17.18
N GLY A 217 16.22 16.16 -18.20
CA GLY A 217 16.28 15.74 -19.61
C GLY A 217 17.38 14.72 -19.87
N GLN A 218 18.48 14.80 -19.13
CA GLN A 218 19.62 13.88 -19.23
C GLN A 218 19.30 12.44 -18.79
N TYR A 219 18.18 12.22 -18.09
CA TYR A 219 17.79 10.92 -17.54
C TYR A 219 16.62 10.25 -18.27
N GLY A 220 16.17 10.81 -19.40
CA GLY A 220 15.08 10.23 -20.20
C GLY A 220 15.50 10.00 -21.64
N LYS A 221 15.19 8.80 -22.15
CA LYS A 221 15.34 8.43 -23.58
C LYS A 221 13.98 8.00 -24.12
N MET A 222 13.52 8.62 -25.21
CA MET A 222 12.26 8.21 -25.86
C MET A 222 12.27 6.73 -26.25
N VAL A 223 11.13 6.08 -26.10
CA VAL A 223 10.87 4.67 -26.46
C VAL A 223 9.49 4.50 -27.07
#